data_AF-A0A7C5H9C2-F1
#
_entry.id   AF-A0A7C5H9C2-F1
#
_cell.length_a   1.000
_cell.length_b   1.000
_cell.length_c   1.000
_cell.angle_alpha   90.00
_cell.angle_beta   90.00
_cell.angle_gamma   90.00
#
_symmetry.space_group_name_H-M   'P 1'
#
loop_
_entity.id
_entity.type
_entity.pdbx_description
1 polymer ?
#
loop_
_entity_poly.entity_id
_entity_poly.type
_entity_poly.pdbx_seq_one_letter_code
_entity_poly.pdbx_strand_id
1 'polypeptide(L)'
;MFEELALHVLDIGMNAIAAKATRIEITILESARHDRLMIRVVDNGVGMDETTLQRVLSKNWSTKKTRKKSIGLGLAMLRQTAEMCGGGFKIVSAPGKGTKILACMQRSHIDRPPIGDLSATLLALCAAAPTVDIRLRYRTDENRFDFSSAEARL
;
A
#
# COMPACT_ATOMS: atom_id res chain seq x y z
N MET A 1 -7.68 15.45 -10.88
CA MET A 1 -7.67 13.99 -11.06
C MET A 1 -7.25 13.42 -9.74
N PHE A 2 -8.15 12.74 -9.01
CA PHE A 2 -7.77 12.05 -7.78
C PHE A 2 -6.80 10.92 -8.16
N GLU A 3 -5.66 10.81 -7.47
CA GLU A 3 -4.73 9.69 -7.68
C GLU A 3 -5.40 8.39 -7.21
N GLU A 4 -5.26 7.33 -8.01
CA GLU A 4 -5.84 6.02 -7.72
C GLU A 4 -5.13 5.35 -6.53
N LEU A 5 -5.86 4.59 -5.72
CA LEU A 5 -5.28 3.89 -4.56
C LEU A 5 -4.17 2.89 -4.98
N ALA A 6 -4.29 2.31 -6.16
CA ALA A 6 -3.30 1.42 -6.78
C ALA A 6 -1.92 2.09 -6.92
N LEU A 7 -1.87 3.40 -7.22
CA LEU A 7 -0.60 4.13 -7.32
C LEU A 7 0.08 4.27 -5.95
N HIS A 8 -0.71 4.47 -4.87
CA HIS A 8 -0.15 4.46 -3.52
C HIS A 8 0.37 3.07 -3.12
N VAL A 9 -0.33 2.01 -3.53
CA VAL A 9 0.14 0.63 -3.34
C VAL A 9 1.44 0.38 -4.10
N LEU A 10 1.56 0.88 -5.34
CA LEU A 10 2.78 0.79 -6.14
C LEU A 10 3.95 1.48 -5.42
N ASP A 11 3.78 2.72 -4.98
CA ASP A 11 4.82 3.47 -4.26
C ASP A 11 5.28 2.73 -3.00
N ILE A 12 4.35 2.18 -2.22
CA ILE A 12 4.66 1.40 -1.02
C ILE A 12 5.41 0.11 -1.39
N GLY A 13 4.99 -0.58 -2.44
CA GLY A 13 5.69 -1.77 -2.93
C GLY A 13 7.12 -1.46 -3.40
N MET A 14 7.33 -0.34 -4.10
CA MET A 14 8.67 0.12 -4.49
C MET A 14 9.54 0.46 -3.28
N ASN A 15 8.98 1.04 -2.22
CA ASN A 15 9.69 1.26 -0.97
C ASN A 15 10.12 -0.05 -0.31
N ALA A 16 9.26 -1.08 -0.33
CA ALA A 16 9.60 -2.41 0.17
C ALA A 16 10.73 -3.08 -0.64
N ILE A 17 10.71 -2.94 -1.97
CA ILE A 17 11.81 -3.40 -2.85
C ILE A 17 13.11 -2.68 -2.48
N ALA A 18 13.09 -1.36 -2.34
CA ALA A 18 14.25 -0.58 -1.92
C ALA A 18 14.76 -0.98 -0.52
N ALA A 19 13.84 -1.42 0.36
CA ALA A 19 14.13 -1.98 1.68
C ALA A 19 14.59 -3.45 1.64
N LYS A 20 14.96 -3.98 0.46
CA LYS A 20 15.47 -5.34 0.25
C LYS A 20 14.49 -6.43 0.68
N ALA A 21 13.18 -6.19 0.58
CA ALA A 21 12.18 -7.22 0.81
C ALA A 21 12.32 -8.33 -0.24
N THR A 22 12.16 -9.58 0.18
CA THR A 22 12.08 -10.74 -0.71
C THR A 22 10.64 -11.21 -0.92
N ARG A 23 9.71 -10.73 -0.09
CA ARG A 23 8.28 -10.97 -0.22
C ARG A 23 7.49 -9.71 0.12
N ILE A 24 6.50 -9.40 -0.72
CA ILE A 24 5.54 -8.31 -0.52
C ILE A 24 4.13 -8.89 -0.65
N GLU A 25 3.33 -8.71 0.40
CA GLU A 25 1.95 -9.18 0.46
C GLU A 25 1.00 -7.98 0.49
N ILE A 26 0.22 -7.84 -0.58
CA ILE A 26 -0.83 -6.84 -0.74
C ILE A 26 -2.16 -7.53 -0.45
N THR A 27 -2.95 -6.97 0.44
CA THR A 27 -4.31 -7.44 0.75
C THR A 27 -5.28 -6.29 0.58
N ILE A 28 -6.34 -6.51 -0.19
CA ILE A 28 -7.45 -5.56 -0.37
C ILE A 28 -8.73 -6.28 0.02
N LEU A 29 -9.41 -5.76 1.05
CA LEU A 29 -10.69 -6.27 1.51
C LEU A 29 -11.73 -5.18 1.32
N GLU A 30 -12.75 -5.47 0.53
CA GLU A 30 -13.85 -4.55 0.25
C GLU A 30 -15.16 -5.17 0.76
N SER A 31 -15.87 -4.47 1.62
CA SER A 31 -17.15 -4.94 2.14
C SER A 31 -18.20 -3.85 1.95
N ALA A 32 -19.17 -4.13 1.10
CA ALA A 32 -20.38 -3.32 0.99
C ALA A 32 -21.25 -3.47 2.25
N ARG A 33 -21.33 -4.68 2.82
CA ARG A 33 -22.08 -4.95 4.04
C ARG A 33 -21.59 -4.12 5.24
N HIS A 34 -20.28 -3.95 5.37
CA HIS A 34 -19.66 -3.17 6.45
C HIS A 34 -19.23 -1.77 6.02
N ASP A 35 -19.58 -1.37 4.79
CA ASP A 35 -19.19 -0.11 4.16
C ASP A 35 -17.71 0.26 4.34
N ARG A 36 -16.82 -0.72 4.12
CA ARG A 36 -15.40 -0.60 4.45
C ARG A 36 -14.50 -1.11 3.33
N LEU A 37 -13.49 -0.31 2.98
CA LEU A 37 -12.34 -0.72 2.19
C LEU A 37 -11.11 -0.75 3.08
N MET A 38 -10.38 -1.88 3.06
CA MET A 38 -9.11 -2.05 3.77
C MET A 38 -8.02 -2.37 2.75
N ILE A 39 -6.93 -1.63 2.81
CA ILE A 39 -5.69 -1.91 2.09
C ILE A 39 -4.62 -2.24 3.13
N ARG A 40 -3.95 -3.36 2.96
CA ARG A 40 -2.83 -3.78 3.80
C ARG A 40 -1.66 -4.18 2.93
N VAL A 41 -0.49 -3.62 3.20
CA VAL A 41 0.78 -3.99 2.56
C VAL A 41 1.74 -4.46 3.63
N VAL A 42 2.30 -5.65 3.45
CA VAL A 42 3.28 -6.25 4.36
C VAL A 42 4.51 -6.65 3.57
N ASP A 43 5.68 -6.22 4.01
CA ASP A 43 6.95 -6.67 3.45
C ASP A 43 7.83 -7.28 4.55
N ASN A 44 8.84 -8.04 4.12
CA ASN A 44 9.88 -8.61 5.00
C ASN A 44 11.25 -7.96 4.79
N GLY A 45 11.28 -6.68 4.41
CA GLY A 45 12.52 -5.94 4.22
C GLY A 45 13.27 -5.65 5.52
N VAL A 46 14.26 -4.75 5.44
CA VAL A 46 15.12 -4.39 6.58
C VAL A 46 14.37 -3.71 7.73
N GLY A 47 13.17 -3.19 7.49
CA GLY A 47 12.38 -2.45 8.48
C GLY A 47 13.00 -1.11 8.88
N MET A 48 12.37 -0.43 9.83
CA MET A 48 12.77 0.89 10.32
C MET A 48 12.92 0.85 11.84
N ASP A 49 13.94 1.53 12.36
CA ASP A 49 14.00 1.87 13.79
C ASP A 49 12.94 2.92 14.15
N GLU A 50 12.71 3.10 15.45
CA GLU A 50 11.70 4.04 15.97
C GLU A 50 11.93 5.47 15.46
N THR A 51 13.19 5.93 15.41
CA THR A 51 13.50 7.30 14.99
C THR A 51 13.16 7.53 13.51
N THR A 52 13.42 6.53 12.68
CA THR A 52 13.13 6.52 11.25
C THR A 52 11.62 6.41 11.02
N LEU A 53 10.93 5.55 11.77
CA LEU A 53 9.48 5.40 11.71
C LEU A 53 8.76 6.72 12.07
N GLN A 54 9.17 7.39 13.14
CA GLN A 54 8.63 8.70 13.54
C GLN A 54 8.93 9.78 12.50
N ARG A 55 10.10 9.75 11.86
CA ARG A 55 10.42 10.66 10.75
C ARG A 55 9.54 10.42 9.52
N VAL A 56 9.27 9.16 9.18
CA VAL A 56 8.36 8.80 8.07
C VAL A 56 6.95 9.29 8.40
N LEU A 57 6.47 9.06 9.63
CA LEU A 57 5.17 9.55 10.07
C LEU A 57 5.05 11.07 10.08
N SER A 58 6.10 11.80 10.48
CA SER A 58 6.07 13.27 10.58
C SER A 58 6.28 13.99 9.25
N LYS A 59 7.15 13.49 8.35
CA LYS A 59 7.36 14.08 7.02
C LYS A 59 6.11 14.01 6.13
N ASN A 60 5.22 13.07 6.43
CA ASN A 60 3.98 12.81 5.71
C ASN A 60 2.82 13.76 6.08
N TRP A 61 3.10 14.90 6.75
CA TRP A 61 2.12 15.96 7.10
C TRP A 61 2.32 17.28 6.30
N SER A 62 3.08 17.30 5.21
CA SER A 62 3.38 18.58 4.52
C SER A 62 2.27 19.05 3.55
N THR A 63 1.74 20.25 3.79
CA THR A 63 0.76 20.99 2.95
C THR A 63 1.34 21.74 1.75
N LYS A 64 2.55 21.41 1.25
CA LYS A 64 3.20 22.21 0.20
C LYS A 64 3.25 21.54 -1.17
N LYS A 65 2.46 22.13 -2.09
CA LYS A 65 2.52 22.00 -3.55
C LYS A 65 3.95 22.13 -4.08
N THR A 66 4.61 21.02 -4.42
CA THR A 66 5.72 21.06 -5.38
C THR A 66 5.72 19.79 -6.23
N ARG A 67 5.44 19.95 -7.53
CA ARG A 67 5.44 18.90 -8.56
C ARG A 67 6.86 18.41 -8.89
N LYS A 68 7.57 17.88 -7.91
CA LYS A 68 8.71 16.99 -8.15
C LYS A 68 8.40 15.67 -7.47
N LYS A 69 8.19 14.66 -8.31
CA LYS A 69 7.97 13.25 -7.98
C LYS A 69 9.02 12.83 -6.93
N SER A 70 8.67 12.96 -5.67
CA SER A 70 9.55 12.72 -4.54
C SER A 70 9.15 11.40 -3.92
N ILE A 71 10.13 10.53 -3.85
CA ILE A 71 10.10 9.23 -3.18
C ILE A 71 9.51 9.44 -1.78
N GLY A 72 8.40 8.75 -1.47
CA GLY A 72 7.71 8.81 -0.16
C GLY A 72 6.29 9.40 -0.15
N LEU A 73 5.78 9.91 -1.28
CA LEU A 73 4.44 10.52 -1.35
C LEU A 73 3.29 9.53 -1.09
N GLY A 74 3.38 8.30 -1.60
CA GLY A 74 2.29 7.32 -1.51
C GLY A 74 1.83 6.99 -0.09
N LEU A 75 2.74 6.98 0.90
CA LEU A 75 2.38 6.70 2.29
C LEU A 75 1.61 7.86 2.93
N ALA A 76 2.05 9.10 2.66
CA ALA A 76 1.40 10.30 3.16
C ALA A 76 0.00 10.47 2.57
N MET A 77 -0.12 10.28 1.26
CA MET A 77 -1.38 10.42 0.54
C MET A 77 -2.35 9.31 0.93
N LEU A 78 -1.89 8.05 1.05
CA LEU A 78 -2.75 6.97 1.52
C LEU A 78 -3.27 7.21 2.93
N ARG A 79 -2.42 7.73 3.84
CA ARG A 79 -2.84 8.12 5.19
C ARG A 79 -3.90 9.22 5.14
N GLN A 80 -3.64 10.29 4.39
CA GLN A 80 -4.56 11.41 4.25
C GLN A 80 -5.90 10.95 3.67
N THR A 81 -5.90 10.16 2.61
CA THR A 81 -7.10 9.60 1.99
C THR A 81 -7.87 8.73 2.98
N ALA A 82 -7.19 7.86 3.73
CA ALA A 82 -7.84 7.02 4.74
C ALA A 82 -8.52 7.84 5.85
N GLU A 83 -7.84 8.86 6.37
CA GLU A 83 -8.36 9.76 7.41
C GLU A 83 -9.52 10.63 6.88
N MET A 84 -9.41 11.18 5.67
CA MET A 84 -10.46 12.00 5.05
C MET A 84 -11.69 11.19 4.65
N CYS A 85 -11.53 9.92 4.29
CA CYS A 85 -12.62 9.04 3.87
C CYS A 85 -13.20 8.22 5.04
N GLY A 86 -13.29 8.81 6.23
CA GLY A 86 -13.98 8.20 7.38
C GLY A 86 -13.32 6.95 7.97
N GLY A 87 -12.02 6.76 7.75
CA GLY A 87 -11.28 5.61 8.28
C GLY A 87 -10.01 6.01 9.02
N GLY A 88 -8.93 5.23 8.82
CA GLY A 88 -7.70 5.42 9.57
C GLY A 88 -6.52 4.66 9.00
N PHE A 89 -5.34 5.00 9.49
CA PHE A 89 -4.07 4.52 8.98
C PHE A 89 -3.17 4.06 10.11
N LYS A 90 -2.46 2.95 9.91
CA LYS A 90 -1.47 2.41 10.85
C LYS A 90 -0.26 1.87 10.10
N ILE A 91 0.92 2.17 10.61
CA ILE A 91 2.18 1.58 10.18
C ILE A 91 2.90 0.99 11.39
N VAL A 92 3.49 -0.18 11.21
CA VAL A 92 4.34 -0.85 12.19
C VAL A 92 5.58 -1.34 11.46
N SER A 93 6.75 -1.05 11.99
CA SER A 93 8.02 -1.49 11.43
C SER A 93 9.02 -1.67 12.57
N ALA A 94 9.94 -2.62 12.41
CA ALA A 94 11.05 -2.80 13.33
C ALA A 94 12.26 -3.34 12.55
N PRO A 95 13.51 -3.04 12.99
CA PRO A 95 14.71 -3.53 12.31
C PRO A 95 14.70 -5.07 12.16
N GLY A 96 14.90 -5.55 10.93
CA GLY A 96 14.90 -6.96 10.57
C GLY A 96 13.52 -7.66 10.60
N LYS A 97 12.43 -6.92 10.80
CA LYS A 97 11.06 -7.46 10.84
C LYS A 97 10.20 -7.05 9.65
N GLY A 98 10.71 -6.20 8.76
CA GLY A 98 9.95 -5.61 7.67
C GLY A 98 8.96 -4.54 8.14
N THR A 99 8.03 -4.19 7.26
CA THR A 99 7.03 -3.16 7.51
C THR A 99 5.62 -3.65 7.22
N LYS A 100 4.66 -3.21 8.04
CA LYS A 100 3.24 -3.49 7.89
C LYS A 100 2.47 -2.18 7.88
N ILE A 101 1.77 -1.93 6.79
CA ILE A 101 0.90 -0.78 6.59
C ILE A 101 -0.55 -1.26 6.48
N LEU A 102 -1.45 -0.54 7.14
CA LEU A 102 -2.89 -0.77 7.12
C LEU A 102 -3.58 0.58 6.92
N ALA A 103 -4.38 0.69 5.88
CA ALA A 103 -5.27 1.81 5.63
C ALA A 103 -6.71 1.29 5.53
N CYS A 104 -7.61 1.93 6.28
CA CYS A 104 -9.04 1.66 6.24
C CYS A 104 -9.75 2.94 5.82
N MET A 105 -10.83 2.81 5.05
CA MET A 105 -11.69 3.92 4.64
C MET A 105 -13.12 3.43 4.47
N GLN A 106 -14.08 4.35 4.55
CA GLN A 106 -15.47 4.09 4.21
C GLN A 106 -15.58 3.84 2.70
N ARG A 107 -16.20 2.73 2.31
CA ARG A 107 -16.24 2.28 0.91
C ARG A 107 -17.10 3.20 0.04
N SER A 108 -18.24 3.66 0.55
CA SER A 108 -19.14 4.55 -0.18
C SER A 108 -18.85 6.04 0.00
N HIS A 109 -17.73 6.43 0.61
CA HIS A 109 -17.39 7.83 0.79
C HIS A 109 -17.23 8.54 -0.57
N ILE A 110 -17.83 9.72 -0.73
CA ILE A 110 -17.89 10.43 -2.02
C ILE A 110 -16.50 10.83 -2.55
N ASP A 111 -15.61 11.23 -1.64
CA ASP A 111 -14.24 11.63 -1.99
C ASP A 111 -13.25 10.46 -2.02
N ARG A 112 -13.72 9.21 -1.84
CA ARG A 112 -12.83 8.06 -1.90
C ARG A 112 -12.32 7.86 -3.32
N PRO A 113 -11.00 7.89 -3.55
CA PRO A 113 -10.46 7.58 -4.87
C PRO A 113 -10.79 6.14 -5.28
N PRO A 114 -10.92 5.87 -6.59
CA PRO A 114 -11.09 4.50 -7.07
C PRO A 114 -9.88 3.65 -6.70
N ILE A 115 -10.09 2.33 -6.62
CA ILE A 115 -8.99 1.38 -6.39
C ILE A 115 -7.95 1.52 -7.51
N GLY A 116 -8.39 1.65 -8.76
CA GLY A 116 -7.50 1.77 -9.91
C GLY A 116 -7.03 0.42 -10.44
N ASP A 117 -5.99 0.46 -11.27
CA ASP A 117 -5.46 -0.74 -11.93
C ASP A 117 -4.44 -1.49 -11.05
N LEU A 118 -4.94 -2.48 -10.31
CA LEU A 118 -4.11 -3.39 -9.53
C LEU A 118 -3.27 -4.32 -10.39
N SER A 119 -3.73 -4.70 -11.58
CA SER A 119 -3.00 -5.59 -12.48
C SER A 119 -1.75 -4.91 -13.01
N ALA A 120 -1.88 -3.64 -13.46
CA ALA A 120 -0.73 -2.82 -13.85
C ALA A 120 0.24 -2.60 -12.68
N THR A 121 -0.29 -2.39 -11.47
CA THR A 121 0.51 -2.25 -10.25
C THR A 121 1.33 -3.52 -9.96
N LEU A 122 0.70 -4.69 -10.02
CA LEU A 122 1.39 -5.97 -9.83
C LEU A 122 2.44 -6.22 -10.91
N LEU A 123 2.09 -5.96 -12.17
CA LEU A 123 3.02 -6.10 -13.29
C LEU A 123 4.25 -5.20 -13.12
N ALA A 124 4.04 -3.94 -12.73
CA ALA A 124 5.13 -3.00 -12.48
C ALA A 124 6.05 -3.47 -11.34
N LEU A 125 5.50 -3.98 -10.23
CA LEU A 125 6.30 -4.53 -9.13
C LEU A 125 7.08 -5.77 -9.54
N CYS A 126 6.44 -6.70 -10.26
CA CYS A 126 7.08 -7.91 -10.78
C CYS A 126 8.22 -7.56 -11.77
N ALA A 127 8.01 -6.57 -12.64
CA ALA A 127 9.03 -6.12 -13.58
C ALA A 127 10.20 -5.42 -12.89
N ALA A 128 9.92 -4.60 -11.86
CA ALA A 128 10.94 -3.86 -11.11
C ALA A 128 11.82 -4.79 -10.25
N ALA A 129 11.28 -5.90 -9.74
CA ALA A 129 12.02 -6.85 -8.92
C ALA A 129 11.62 -8.31 -9.23
N PRO A 130 12.14 -8.90 -10.32
CA PRO A 130 11.74 -10.23 -10.79
C PRO A 130 12.01 -11.38 -9.83
N THR A 131 12.81 -11.19 -8.79
CA THR A 131 13.13 -12.19 -7.76
C THR A 131 12.27 -12.07 -6.50
N VAL A 132 11.53 -10.98 -6.33
CA VAL A 132 10.67 -10.75 -5.15
C VAL A 132 9.34 -11.46 -5.36
N ASP A 133 8.87 -12.18 -4.35
CA ASP A 133 7.53 -12.80 -4.35
C ASP A 133 6.47 -11.74 -4.04
N ILE A 134 5.73 -11.32 -5.08
CA ILE A 134 4.65 -10.35 -5.00
C ILE A 134 3.34 -11.13 -4.92
N ARG A 135 2.58 -10.90 -3.86
CA ARG A 135 1.30 -11.56 -3.64
C ARG A 135 0.17 -10.55 -3.52
N LEU A 136 -0.96 -10.83 -4.16
CA LEU A 136 -2.21 -10.10 -3.97
C LEU A 136 -3.27 -11.03 -3.40
N ARG A 137 -3.98 -10.56 -2.37
CA ARG A 137 -5.24 -11.15 -1.92
C ARG A 137 -6.33 -10.09 -2.02
N TYR A 138 -7.23 -10.25 -2.97
CA TYR A 138 -8.41 -9.41 -3.13
C TYR A 138 -9.64 -10.17 -2.63
N ARG A 139 -10.45 -9.54 -1.77
CA ARG A 139 -11.69 -10.12 -1.25
C ARG A 139 -12.81 -9.09 -1.30
N THR A 140 -13.98 -9.50 -1.75
CA THR A 140 -15.24 -8.77 -1.56
C THR A 140 -16.16 -9.57 -0.63
N ASP A 141 -17.37 -9.07 -0.38
CA ASP A 141 -18.40 -9.85 0.33
C ASP A 141 -18.75 -11.17 -0.38
N GLU A 142 -18.53 -11.26 -1.71
CA GLU A 142 -18.95 -12.39 -2.54
C GLU A 142 -17.78 -13.12 -3.21
N ASN A 143 -16.68 -12.42 -3.49
CA ASN A 143 -15.62 -12.90 -4.36
C ASN A 143 -14.26 -12.95 -3.65
N ARG A 144 -13.41 -13.86 -4.15
CA ARG A 144 -12.01 -13.95 -3.75
C ARG A 144 -11.11 -14.12 -4.95
N PHE A 145 -9.99 -13.42 -4.94
CA PHE A 145 -8.92 -13.57 -5.91
C PHE A 145 -7.57 -13.57 -5.19
N ASP A 146 -6.72 -14.53 -5.54
CA ASP A 146 -5.37 -14.66 -5.01
C ASP A 146 -4.39 -14.75 -6.19
N PHE A 147 -3.26 -14.08 -6.04
CA PHE A 147 -2.16 -14.10 -6.99
C PHE A 147 -0.84 -14.21 -6.24
N SER A 148 0.10 -15.01 -6.77
CA SER A 148 1.50 -15.04 -6.36
C SER A 148 2.40 -15.08 -7.58
N SER A 149 3.38 -14.17 -7.63
CA SER A 149 4.38 -14.19 -8.70
C SER A 149 5.32 -15.39 -8.61
N ALA A 150 5.43 -16.06 -7.45
CA ALA A 150 6.22 -17.28 -7.32
C ALA A 150 5.59 -18.47 -8.06
N GLU A 151 4.25 -18.56 -8.10
CA GLU A 151 3.52 -19.61 -8.83
C GLU A 151 3.59 -19.41 -10.34
N ALA A 152 3.64 -18.15 -10.80
CA ALA A 152 3.74 -17.79 -12.21
C ALA A 152 5.14 -17.98 -12.84
N ARG A 153 6.13 -18.39 -12.04
CA ARG A 153 7.51 -18.69 -12.51
C ARG A 153 7.73 -20.18 -12.81
N LEU A 154 6.74 -21.02 -12.54
CA LEU A 154 6.74 -22.45 -12.85
C LEU A 154 6.41 -22.68 -14.33
#